data_AF-A0A2V9SS23-F1
#
_entry.id   AF-A0A2V9SS23-F1
#
_cell.length_a   1.000
_cell.length_b   1.000
_cell.length_c   1.000
_cell.angle_alpha   90.00
_cell.angle_beta   90.00
_cell.angle_gamma   90.00
#
_symmetry.space_group_name_H-M   'P 1'
#
loop_
_entity.id
_entity.type
_entity.pdbx_description
1 polymer ?
#
loop_
_entity_poly.entity_id
_entity_poly.type
_entity_poly.pdbx_seq_one_letter_code
_entity_poly.pdbx_strand_id
1 'polypeptide(L)'
;MKRAPDSNENIVVRNEGQRPAVGPDGTLYFARELANVNGSADIEMLRANPETAPAQAMVRIAGSRLPPLSMAMQPVLSPDGKWLALLLTDGGSTNIWALPTAGGEMHRITDFGNESTLIARRVSWSSDGHSIYAAVGKSEADIVLLSKLVP
;
A
#
# COMPACT_ATOMS: atom_id res chain seq x y z
N MET A 1 18.83 -16.69 18.94
CA MET A 1 19.60 -15.56 18.38
C MET A 1 19.80 -15.85 16.90
N LYS A 2 19.11 -15.13 16.01
CA LYS A 2 19.23 -15.34 14.55
C LYS A 2 20.59 -14.75 14.13
N ARG A 3 21.55 -15.57 13.71
CA ARG A 3 22.86 -15.09 13.24
C ARG A 3 22.63 -14.22 11.99
N ALA A 4 23.39 -13.13 11.88
CA ALA A 4 23.46 -12.34 10.66
C ALA A 4 24.03 -13.21 9.51
N PRO A 5 23.72 -12.90 8.23
CA PRO A 5 24.28 -13.62 7.10
C PRO A 5 25.80 -13.59 7.11
N ASP A 6 26.42 -14.60 6.51
CA ASP A 6 27.86 -14.87 6.54
C ASP A 6 28.71 -13.77 5.83
N SER A 7 28.07 -12.80 5.20
CA SER A 7 28.66 -11.63 4.56
C SER A 7 28.00 -10.34 5.06
N ASN A 8 28.81 -9.34 5.42
CA ASN A 8 28.35 -7.97 5.71
C ASN A 8 27.92 -7.19 4.46
N GLU A 9 27.90 -7.83 3.28
CA GLU A 9 27.49 -7.21 2.02
C GLU A 9 26.00 -7.48 1.74
N ASN A 10 25.26 -6.41 1.42
CA ASN A 10 23.87 -6.50 1.01
C ASN A 10 23.78 -7.00 -0.44
N ILE A 11 23.05 -8.09 -0.67
CA ILE A 11 22.74 -8.56 -2.02
C ILE A 11 21.56 -7.75 -2.55
N VAL A 12 21.81 -6.93 -3.57
CA VAL A 12 20.75 -6.18 -4.25
C VAL A 12 20.01 -7.14 -5.18
N VAL A 13 18.75 -7.44 -4.84
CA VAL A 13 17.88 -8.29 -5.67
C VAL A 13 17.25 -7.48 -6.79
N ARG A 14 16.66 -6.31 -6.49
CA ARG A 14 16.03 -5.37 -7.44
C ARG A 14 16.16 -3.93 -6.93
N ASN A 15 16.23 -2.93 -7.82
CA ASN A 15 16.51 -1.53 -7.48
C ASN A 15 15.49 -0.51 -8.02
N GLU A 16 14.48 -0.96 -8.76
CA GLU A 16 13.50 -0.12 -9.43
C GLU A 16 12.17 0.03 -8.66
N GLY A 17 12.13 -0.37 -7.39
CA GLY A 17 10.89 -0.38 -6.62
C GLY A 17 11.08 -0.43 -5.12
N GLN A 18 9.98 -0.18 -4.41
CA GLN A 18 9.89 -0.02 -2.96
C GLN A 18 8.68 -0.80 -2.41
N ARG A 19 8.57 -0.89 -1.08
CA ARG A 19 7.40 -1.47 -0.38
C ARG A 19 7.12 -2.93 -0.80
N PRO A 20 8.10 -3.85 -0.70
CA PRO A 20 7.93 -5.20 -1.21
C PRO A 20 6.95 -6.04 -0.38
N ALA A 21 6.28 -6.98 -1.04
CA ALA A 21 5.63 -8.16 -0.49
C ALA A 21 6.10 -9.39 -1.28
N VAL A 22 6.24 -10.53 -0.60
CA VAL A 22 6.80 -11.76 -1.19
C VAL A 22 5.73 -12.84 -1.21
N GLY A 23 5.55 -13.45 -2.39
CA GLY A 23 4.68 -14.60 -2.62
C GLY A 23 5.22 -15.89 -2.01
N PRO A 24 4.35 -16.87 -1.67
CA PRO A 24 4.78 -18.21 -1.27
C PRO A 24 5.63 -18.92 -2.34
N ASP A 25 5.44 -18.54 -3.61
CA ASP A 25 6.18 -19.02 -4.78
C ASP A 25 7.49 -18.23 -5.04
N GLY A 26 7.81 -17.26 -4.18
CA GLY A 26 8.95 -16.37 -4.33
C GLY A 26 8.69 -15.16 -5.24
N THR A 27 7.50 -15.00 -5.84
CA THR A 27 7.18 -13.80 -6.64
C THR A 27 7.29 -12.53 -5.79
N LEU A 28 8.00 -11.51 -6.27
CA LEU A 28 8.04 -10.19 -5.63
C LEU A 28 6.92 -9.30 -6.16
N TYR A 29 6.20 -8.66 -5.25
CA TYR A 29 5.25 -7.59 -5.53
C TYR A 29 5.78 -6.30 -4.91
N PHE A 30 5.79 -5.20 -5.66
CA PHE A 30 6.38 -3.95 -5.18
C PHE A 30 5.80 -2.74 -5.91
N ALA A 31 6.00 -1.56 -5.33
CA ALA A 31 5.54 -0.30 -5.91
C ALA A 31 6.72 0.46 -6.53
N ARG A 32 6.54 1.01 -7.73
CA ARG A 32 7.46 1.98 -8.34
C ARG A 32 6.80 3.35 -8.36
N GLU A 33 7.46 4.36 -7.83
CA GLU A 33 7.01 5.75 -7.98
C GLU A 33 7.30 6.23 -9.40
N LEU A 34 6.29 6.84 -10.03
CA LEU A 34 6.40 7.44 -11.35
C LEU A 34 6.73 8.92 -11.18
N ALA A 35 7.64 9.43 -12.02
CA ALA A 35 8.01 10.83 -11.96
C ALA A 35 6.78 11.74 -12.10
N ASN A 36 6.63 12.68 -11.17
CA ASN A 36 5.57 13.68 -11.21
C ASN A 36 6.16 15.03 -10.83
N VAL A 37 5.79 16.09 -11.56
CA VAL A 37 6.44 17.41 -11.44
C VAL A 37 5.67 18.33 -10.49
N ASN A 38 4.37 18.08 -10.25
CA ASN A 38 3.46 19.03 -9.57
C ASN A 38 2.49 18.39 -8.54
N GLY A 39 2.86 17.30 -7.87
CA GLY A 39 2.00 16.67 -6.86
C GLY A 39 2.50 15.32 -6.37
N SER A 40 1.66 14.56 -5.65
CA SER A 40 1.96 13.19 -5.26
C SER A 40 2.28 12.35 -6.50
N ALA A 41 3.43 11.67 -6.49
CA ALA A 41 3.79 10.74 -7.54
C ALA A 41 2.74 9.64 -7.69
N ASP A 42 2.33 9.33 -8.91
CA ASP A 42 1.60 8.09 -9.16
C ASP A 42 2.48 6.91 -8.80
N ILE A 43 1.87 5.80 -8.39
CA ILE A 43 2.60 4.55 -8.19
C ILE A 43 2.13 3.51 -9.18
N GLU A 44 3.06 2.68 -9.62
CA GLU A 44 2.76 1.47 -10.37
C GLU A 44 3.06 0.26 -9.49
N MET A 45 2.06 -0.59 -9.30
CA MET A 45 2.25 -1.89 -8.68
C MET A 45 2.79 -2.85 -9.73
N LEU A 46 3.86 -3.54 -9.36
CA LEU A 46 4.62 -4.42 -10.23
C LEU A 46 4.72 -5.81 -9.58
N ARG A 47 4.81 -6.84 -10.43
CA ARG A 47 5.24 -8.18 -10.03
C ARG A 47 6.46 -8.62 -10.82
N ALA A 48 7.36 -9.36 -10.19
CA ALA A 48 8.53 -9.93 -10.86
C ALA A 48 8.98 -11.21 -10.16
N ASN A 49 9.59 -12.13 -10.92
CA ASN A 49 10.45 -13.14 -10.30
C ASN A 49 11.71 -12.43 -9.78
N PRO A 50 12.18 -12.72 -8.54
CA PRO A 50 13.20 -11.93 -7.87
C PRO A 50 14.49 -11.72 -8.66
N GLU A 51 14.92 -12.72 -9.43
CA GLU A 51 16.32 -12.81 -9.87
C GLU A 51 16.56 -12.36 -11.32
N THR A 52 15.60 -12.49 -12.23
CA THR A 52 15.93 -12.45 -13.67
C THR A 52 14.86 -11.91 -14.62
N ALA A 53 13.58 -11.89 -14.23
CA ALA A 53 12.51 -11.47 -15.13
C ALA A 53 12.30 -9.95 -15.11
N PRO A 54 11.97 -9.32 -16.26
CA PRO A 54 11.44 -7.97 -16.28
C PRO A 54 10.22 -7.86 -15.37
N ALA A 55 10.10 -6.73 -14.67
CA ALA A 55 8.92 -6.46 -13.87
C ALA A 55 7.70 -6.23 -14.77
N GLN A 56 6.58 -6.86 -14.41
CA GLN A 56 5.30 -6.72 -15.08
C GLN A 56 4.40 -5.76 -14.29
N ALA A 57 3.86 -4.74 -14.96
CA ALA A 57 2.89 -3.83 -14.39
C ALA A 57 1.56 -4.55 -14.11
N MET A 58 1.01 -4.32 -12.91
CA MET A 58 -0.27 -4.86 -12.47
C MET A 58 -1.36 -3.78 -12.49
N VAL A 59 -1.07 -2.62 -11.91
CA VAL A 59 -1.99 -1.49 -11.85
C VAL A 59 -1.23 -0.18 -11.60
N ARG A 60 -1.70 0.92 -12.21
CA ARG A 60 -1.28 2.28 -11.88
C ARG A 60 -2.30 2.91 -10.93
N ILE A 61 -1.82 3.47 -9.84
CA ILE A 61 -2.62 4.16 -8.83
C ILE A 61 -2.24 5.64 -8.88
N ALA A 62 -3.25 6.49 -9.07
CA ALA A 62 -3.07 7.94 -9.09
C ALA A 62 -2.56 8.43 -7.73
N GLY A 63 -1.61 9.38 -7.73
CA GLY A 63 -1.03 9.96 -6.52
C GLY A 63 -2.06 10.59 -5.58
N SER A 64 -3.17 11.10 -6.13
CA SER A 64 -4.30 11.65 -5.37
C SER A 64 -5.07 10.60 -4.55
N ARG A 65 -4.95 9.31 -4.90
CA ARG A 65 -5.55 8.20 -4.16
C ARG A 65 -4.58 7.56 -3.16
N LEU A 66 -3.41 8.12 -2.96
CA LEU A 66 -2.46 7.59 -1.99
C LEU A 66 -2.79 8.11 -0.59
N PRO A 67 -2.74 7.25 0.44
CA PRO A 67 -2.94 7.69 1.80
C PRO A 67 -1.78 8.61 2.23
N PRO A 68 -2.04 9.65 3.03
CA PRO A 68 -1.01 10.60 3.46
C PRO A 68 0.08 9.97 4.35
N LEU A 69 -0.17 8.78 4.91
CA LEU A 69 0.77 8.05 5.76
C LEU A 69 1.51 6.99 4.95
N SER A 70 2.83 7.15 4.78
CA SER A 70 3.67 6.25 3.97
C SER A 70 3.63 4.78 4.38
N MET A 71 3.43 4.48 5.68
CA MET A 71 3.28 3.11 6.19
C MET A 71 1.99 2.42 5.74
N ALA A 72 0.94 3.19 5.40
CA ALA A 72 -0.31 2.65 4.87
C ALA A 72 -0.15 2.14 3.43
N MET A 73 0.94 2.50 2.75
CA MET A 73 1.18 2.14 1.35
C MET A 73 1.80 0.76 1.17
N GLN A 74 2.11 0.02 2.23
CA GLN A 74 2.76 -1.28 2.09
C GLN A 74 1.72 -2.35 1.73
N PRO A 75 1.83 -3.01 0.56
CA PRO A 75 0.93 -4.08 0.18
C PRO A 75 0.99 -5.23 1.18
N VAL A 76 -0.14 -5.89 1.38
CA VAL A 76 -0.25 -7.06 2.25
C VAL A 76 -0.82 -8.21 1.46
N LEU A 77 0.04 -9.20 1.20
CA LEU A 77 -0.35 -10.41 0.46
C LEU A 77 -1.26 -11.30 1.32
N SER A 78 -2.32 -11.84 0.73
CA SER A 78 -3.15 -12.87 1.33
C SER A 78 -2.35 -14.18 1.52
N PRO A 79 -2.70 -15.03 2.51
CA PRO A 79 -1.97 -16.27 2.74
C PRO A 79 -1.95 -17.23 1.54
N ASP A 80 -3.01 -17.23 0.73
CA ASP A 80 -3.12 -18.02 -0.49
C ASP A 80 -2.37 -17.41 -1.69
N GLY A 81 -1.76 -16.24 -1.52
CA GLY A 81 -0.99 -15.55 -2.56
C GLY A 81 -1.82 -14.94 -3.69
N LYS A 82 -3.16 -14.94 -3.60
CA LYS A 82 -4.04 -14.49 -4.69
C LYS A 82 -4.36 -12.99 -4.67
N TRP A 83 -4.20 -12.33 -3.53
CA TRP A 83 -4.62 -10.94 -3.35
C TRP A 83 -3.57 -10.10 -2.65
N LEU A 84 -3.41 -8.85 -3.10
CA LEU A 84 -2.72 -7.81 -2.37
C LEU A 84 -3.76 -6.85 -1.79
N ALA A 85 -3.82 -6.75 -0.47
CA ALA A 85 -4.54 -5.66 0.18
C ALA A 85 -3.72 -4.37 0.08
N LEU A 86 -4.39 -3.30 -0.36
CA LEU A 86 -3.87 -1.96 -0.55
C LEU A 86 -4.77 -0.97 0.17
N LEU A 87 -4.20 0.13 0.67
CA LEU A 87 -4.95 1.23 1.26
C LEU A 87 -4.97 2.39 0.28
N LEU A 88 -6.16 2.80 -0.13
CA LEU A 88 -6.36 3.90 -1.09
C LEU A 88 -7.29 4.95 -0.51
N THR A 89 -6.98 6.22 -0.77
CA THR A 89 -7.83 7.36 -0.45
C THR A 89 -8.90 7.49 -1.52
N ASP A 90 -10.17 7.42 -1.10
CA ASP A 90 -11.34 7.68 -1.93
C ASP A 90 -12.16 8.78 -1.25
N GLY A 91 -12.19 9.97 -1.86
CA GLY A 91 -12.79 11.15 -1.22
C GLY A 91 -12.02 11.53 0.05
N GLY A 92 -12.73 11.63 1.18
CA GLY A 92 -12.16 11.97 2.49
C GLY A 92 -11.68 10.77 3.32
N SER A 93 -11.76 9.56 2.77
CA SER A 93 -11.57 8.31 3.53
C SER A 93 -10.50 7.42 2.93
N THR A 94 -9.76 6.71 3.79
CA THR A 94 -8.87 5.62 3.38
C THR A 94 -9.62 4.30 3.44
N ASN A 95 -9.72 3.59 2.31
CA ASN A 95 -10.40 2.32 2.16
C ASN A 95 -9.43 1.17 1.85
N ILE A 96 -9.85 -0.05 2.16
CA ILE A 96 -9.15 -1.28 1.80
C ILE A 96 -9.59 -1.69 0.40
N TRP A 97 -8.62 -1.95 -0.46
CA TRP A 97 -8.79 -2.51 -1.80
C TRP A 97 -7.99 -3.81 -1.92
N ALA A 98 -8.48 -4.75 -2.73
CA ALA A 98 -7.81 -6.00 -3.05
C ALA A 98 -7.45 -6.03 -4.54
N LEU A 99 -6.16 -6.18 -4.83
CA LEU A 99 -5.64 -6.35 -6.19
C LEU A 99 -5.33 -7.83 -6.43
N PRO A 100 -5.89 -8.48 -7.47
CA PRO A 100 -5.50 -9.84 -7.84
C PRO A 100 -4.01 -9.90 -8.21
N THR A 101 -3.28 -10.88 -7.66
CA THR A 101 -1.85 -11.05 -7.98
C THR A 101 -1.58 -11.48 -9.41
N ALA A 102 -2.58 -12.11 -10.05
CA ALA A 102 -2.58 -12.41 -11.48
C ALA A 102 -2.74 -11.14 -12.36
N GLY A 103 -3.02 -9.98 -11.77
CA GLY A 103 -3.47 -8.78 -12.48
C GLY A 103 -4.98 -8.78 -12.71
N GLY A 104 -5.50 -7.66 -13.17
CA GLY A 104 -6.93 -7.44 -13.39
C GLY A 104 -7.49 -6.29 -12.56
N GLU A 105 -8.80 -6.22 -12.47
CA GLU A 105 -9.50 -5.14 -11.78
C GLU A 105 -9.33 -5.25 -10.26
N MET A 106 -9.09 -4.11 -9.60
CA MET A 106 -9.07 -4.05 -8.13
C MET A 106 -10.49 -4.11 -7.58
N HIS A 107 -10.65 -4.77 -6.43
CA HIS A 107 -11.92 -4.87 -5.73
C HIS A 107 -11.91 -4.02 -4.47
N ARG A 108 -12.94 -3.20 -4.30
CA ARG A 108 -13.10 -2.41 -3.09
C ARG A 108 -13.67 -3.29 -1.98
N ILE A 109 -12.97 -3.36 -0.85
CA ILE A 109 -13.36 -4.19 0.30
C ILE A 109 -14.15 -3.36 1.31
N THR A 110 -13.77 -2.10 1.51
CA THR A 110 -14.49 -1.17 2.39
C THR A 110 -14.93 0.07 1.65
N ASP A 111 -16.05 0.64 2.08
CA ASP A 111 -16.52 1.96 1.63
C ASP A 111 -17.01 2.77 2.83
N PHE A 112 -16.16 3.68 3.30
CA PHE A 112 -16.53 4.63 4.36
C PHE A 112 -17.21 5.91 3.83
N GLY A 113 -17.49 6.00 2.54
CA GLY A 113 -18.16 7.13 1.91
C GLY A 113 -17.46 8.46 2.19
N ASN A 114 -18.24 9.45 2.63
CA ASN A 114 -17.77 10.79 2.96
C ASN A 114 -17.36 10.97 4.43
N GLU A 115 -17.39 9.91 5.25
CA GLU A 115 -16.87 10.00 6.60
C GLU A 115 -15.37 10.28 6.56
N SER A 116 -14.83 11.05 7.51
CA SER A 116 -13.38 11.23 7.62
C SER A 116 -12.78 10.05 8.38
N THR A 117 -12.70 8.91 7.69
CA THR A 117 -12.21 7.64 8.25
C THR A 117 -10.83 7.31 7.70
N LEU A 118 -9.90 7.00 8.60
CA LEU A 118 -8.54 6.61 8.26
C LEU A 118 -8.24 5.19 8.77
N ILE A 119 -7.46 4.46 7.98
CA ILE A 119 -6.85 3.21 8.42
C ILE A 119 -5.46 3.56 8.96
N ALA A 120 -5.33 3.52 10.28
CA ALA A 120 -4.23 4.13 11.02
C ALA A 120 -2.94 3.31 10.97
N ARG A 121 -3.02 2.03 10.58
CA ARG A 121 -1.91 1.07 10.60
C ARG A 121 -1.96 0.17 9.37
N ARG A 122 -0.87 -0.56 9.14
CA ARG A 122 -0.84 -1.66 8.17
C ARG A 122 -1.90 -2.69 8.56
N VAL A 123 -2.66 -3.17 7.58
CA VAL A 123 -3.67 -4.21 7.77
C VAL A 123 -3.03 -5.60 7.83
N SER A 124 -3.77 -6.60 8.29
CA SER A 124 -3.35 -8.01 8.25
C SER A 124 -4.47 -8.92 7.80
N TRP A 125 -4.16 -9.86 6.92
CA TRP A 125 -5.06 -10.97 6.62
C TRP A 125 -5.11 -11.95 7.79
N SER A 126 -6.28 -12.56 8.01
CA SER A 126 -6.38 -13.78 8.81
C SER A 126 -5.61 -14.92 8.15
N SER A 127 -5.18 -15.91 8.93
CA SER A 127 -4.38 -17.03 8.43
C SER A 127 -5.10 -17.90 7.40
N ASP A 128 -6.43 -17.94 7.45
CA ASP A 128 -7.28 -18.64 6.49
C ASP A 128 -7.62 -17.79 5.25
N GLY A 129 -7.22 -16.51 5.23
CA GLY A 129 -7.43 -15.59 4.10
C GLY A 129 -8.85 -15.02 3.97
N HIS A 130 -9.77 -15.32 4.88
CA HIS A 130 -11.18 -14.88 4.76
C HIS A 130 -11.48 -13.54 5.45
N SER A 131 -10.54 -12.95 6.18
CA SER A 131 -10.76 -11.73 6.93
C SER A 131 -9.54 -10.81 6.89
N ILE A 132 -9.79 -9.50 7.05
CA ILE A 132 -8.75 -8.48 7.22
C ILE A 132 -8.98 -7.76 8.54
N TYR A 133 -7.93 -7.65 9.36
CA TYR A 133 -7.91 -6.82 10.55
C TYR A 133 -7.32 -5.45 10.21
N ALA A 134 -7.99 -4.40 10.68
CA ALA A 134 -7.59 -3.01 10.46
C ALA A 134 -7.80 -2.19 11.73
N ALA A 135 -6.87 -1.28 12.02
CA ALA A 135 -7.06 -0.23 13.03
C ALA A 135 -7.69 0.98 12.35
N VAL A 136 -8.96 1.26 12.66
CA VAL A 136 -9.74 2.33 12.03
C VAL A 136 -9.90 3.49 13.02
N GLY A 137 -9.61 4.70 12.57
CA GLY A 137 -9.85 5.94 13.30
C GLY A 137 -10.81 6.82 12.53
N LYS A 138 -11.74 7.47 13.24
CA LYS A 138 -12.60 8.51 12.67
C LYS A 138 -12.16 9.84 13.25
N SER A 139 -12.01 10.85 12.40
CA SER A 139 -11.72 12.21 12.85
C SER A 139 -12.97 13.06 12.76
N GLU A 140 -13.26 13.78 13.82
CA GLU A 140 -14.15 14.93 13.79
C GLU A 140 -13.31 16.20 13.68
N ALA A 141 -13.81 17.18 12.94
CA ALA A 141 -13.14 18.45 12.76
C ALA A 141 -14.18 19.57 12.80
N ASP A 142 -13.84 20.65 13.50
CA ASP A 142 -14.65 21.86 13.61
C ASP A 142 -13.97 23.04 12.90
N ILE A 143 -14.79 23.92 12.34
CA ILE A 143 -14.32 25.22 11.84
C ILE A 143 -14.45 26.23 12.98
N VAL A 144 -13.32 26.79 13.42
CA VAL A 144 -13.26 27.76 14.51
C VAL A 144 -12.80 29.14 14.02
N LEU A 145 -13.41 30.20 14.55
CA LEU A 145 -12.95 31.58 14.34
C LEU A 145 -11.80 31.89 15.30
N LEU A 146 -10.65 32.26 14.76
CA LEU A 146 -9.53 32.81 15.53
C LEU A 146 -9.45 34.32 15.25
N SER A 147 -9.51 35.14 16.29
CA SER A 147 -9.50 36.61 16.18
C SER A 147 -8.37 37.22 17.01
N LYS A 148 -8.04 38.49 16.76
CA LYS A 148 -6.88 39.19 17.36
C LYS A 148 -5.56 38.48 17.04
N LEU A 149 -5.37 38.15 15.76
CA LEU A 149 -4.19 37.46 15.28
C LEU A 149 -3.02 38.44 15.16
N VAL A 150 -1.99 38.22 15.98
CA VAL A 150 -0.74 39.03 16.15
C VAL A 150 -0.97 40.54 16.39
N PRO A 151 0.01 41.27 16.97
CA PRO A 151 -0.11 42.72 17.19
C PRO A 151 -0.27 43.53 15.90
#